data_AF-A0A2U2SRJ0-F1
#
_entry.id   AF-A0A2U2SRJ0-F1
#
_cell.length_a   1.000
_cell.length_b   1.000
_cell.length_c   1.000
_cell.angle_alpha   90.00
_cell.angle_beta   90.00
_cell.angle_gamma   90.00
#
_symmetry.space_group_name_H-M   'P 1'
#
loop_
_entity.id
_entity.type
_entity.pdbx_description
1 polymer ?
#
loop_
_entity_poly.entity_id
_entity_poly.type
_entity_poly.pdbx_seq_one_letter_code
_entity_poly.pdbx_strand_id
1 'polypeptide(L)'
;MSHNLRFPIARIVLLLIGLSFLVTVLPTVPAHADPGIIRYAAPTPQGMNNCSSWANVCSLQAALTIATSGDEIWVKKGVHKPTLDPTKRTASFTLKDGVALYGGFAGTETSRDQRDWRANVTVLSGDIDNNDTTDVNGVVNNPYRHRWEQ
;
A
#
# COMPACT_ATOMS: atom_id res chain seq x y z
N MET A 1 -71.69 -44.43 -37.00
CA MET A 1 -72.96 -43.77 -37.37
C MET A 1 -73.53 -43.18 -36.09
N SER A 2 -73.64 -41.85 -36.03
CA SER A 2 -74.38 -40.99 -35.08
C SER A 2 -74.13 -41.17 -33.56
N HIS A 3 -73.47 -40.20 -32.89
CA HIS A 3 -74.07 -39.01 -32.21
C HIS A 3 -74.71 -39.39 -30.85
N ASN A 4 -74.63 -38.67 -29.72
CA ASN A 4 -74.11 -37.38 -29.25
C ASN A 4 -74.36 -37.32 -27.71
N LEU A 5 -74.04 -36.17 -27.07
CA LEU A 5 -74.54 -35.58 -25.79
C LEU A 5 -73.65 -35.79 -24.54
N ARG A 6 -73.41 -34.83 -23.62
CA ARG A 6 -73.63 -33.35 -23.47
C ARG A 6 -72.90 -32.90 -22.17
N PHE A 7 -72.45 -31.63 -22.14
CA PHE A 7 -71.91 -30.71 -21.09
C PHE A 7 -72.49 -30.82 -19.63
N PRO A 8 -71.99 -30.16 -18.53
CA PRO A 8 -71.21 -28.90 -18.42
C PRO A 8 -70.18 -28.66 -17.24
N ILE A 9 -69.32 -27.65 -17.42
CA ILE A 9 -68.81 -26.57 -16.51
C ILE A 9 -68.82 -26.78 -14.97
N ALA A 10 -67.65 -26.67 -14.29
CA ALA A 10 -67.47 -25.87 -13.06
C ALA A 10 -66.01 -25.80 -12.49
N ARG A 11 -65.50 -24.56 -12.37
CA ARG A 11 -64.73 -23.94 -11.26
C ARG A 11 -63.29 -24.38 -10.89
N ILE A 12 -62.34 -23.51 -11.28
CA ILE A 12 -61.35 -22.79 -10.44
C ILE A 12 -60.58 -23.59 -9.38
N VAL A 13 -59.27 -23.74 -9.57
CA VAL A 13 -58.27 -23.55 -8.50
C VAL A 13 -57.06 -22.80 -9.07
N LEU A 14 -56.88 -21.55 -8.62
CA LEU A 14 -55.66 -20.77 -8.76
C LEU A 14 -54.70 -21.22 -7.66
N LEU A 15 -53.48 -21.67 -7.99
CA LEU A 15 -52.42 -21.86 -7.00
C LEU A 15 -51.16 -21.10 -7.45
N LEU A 16 -50.96 -19.93 -6.84
CA LEU A 16 -49.66 -19.26 -6.67
C LEU A 16 -48.80 -20.24 -5.82
N ILE A 17 -47.47 -20.39 -5.90
CA ILE A 17 -46.37 -19.49 -5.50
C ILE A 17 -45.09 -20.34 -5.67
N GLY A 18 -43.95 -19.75 -6.07
CA GLY A 18 -42.64 -20.31 -5.70
C GLY A 18 -41.49 -20.08 -6.67
N LEU A 19 -41.09 -18.83 -6.89
CA LEU A 19 -39.78 -18.51 -7.45
C LEU A 19 -38.71 -18.86 -6.41
N SER A 20 -38.08 -20.03 -6.53
CA SER A 20 -36.95 -20.39 -5.68
C SER A 20 -35.68 -19.71 -6.21
N PHE A 21 -35.43 -18.48 -5.78
CA PHE A 21 -34.07 -17.95 -5.77
C PHE A 21 -33.35 -18.62 -4.60
N LEU A 22 -32.63 -19.71 -4.89
CA LEU A 22 -31.66 -20.25 -3.96
C LEU A 22 -30.52 -19.23 -3.84
N VAL A 23 -30.66 -18.29 -2.90
CA VAL A 23 -29.56 -17.41 -2.50
C VAL A 23 -28.56 -18.30 -1.77
N THR A 24 -27.53 -18.74 -2.48
CA THR A 24 -26.38 -19.36 -1.85
C THR A 24 -25.67 -18.29 -1.05
N VAL A 25 -25.88 -18.31 0.27
CA VAL A 25 -25.05 -17.55 1.19
C VAL A 25 -23.67 -18.17 1.13
N LEU A 26 -22.74 -17.52 0.42
CA LEU A 26 -21.33 -17.89 0.50
C LEU A 26 -20.91 -17.73 1.97
N PRO A 27 -20.32 -18.75 2.61
CA PRO A 27 -19.69 -18.54 3.89
C PRO A 27 -18.63 -17.45 3.67
N THR A 28 -18.77 -16.33 4.38
CA THR A 28 -17.70 -15.34 4.47
C THR A 28 -16.54 -16.05 5.13
N VAL A 29 -15.60 -16.53 4.32
CA VAL A 29 -14.30 -16.94 4.82
C VAL A 29 -13.76 -15.69 5.52
N PRO A 30 -13.46 -15.73 6.84
CA PRO A 30 -12.77 -14.61 7.45
C PRO A 30 -11.54 -14.36 6.59
N ALA A 31 -11.32 -13.11 6.17
CA ALA A 31 -10.08 -12.75 5.52
C ALA A 31 -8.97 -13.14 6.50
N HIS A 32 -8.26 -14.23 6.22
CA HIS A 32 -7.01 -14.52 6.90
C HIS A 32 -6.11 -13.33 6.55
N ALA A 33 -5.89 -12.45 7.51
CA ALA A 33 -4.80 -11.49 7.42
C ALA A 33 -3.54 -12.35 7.29
N ASP A 34 -2.94 -12.38 6.09
CA ASP A 34 -1.62 -12.95 5.90
C ASP A 34 -0.70 -12.26 6.93
N PRO A 35 0.06 -13.00 7.75
CA PRO A 35 1.00 -12.38 8.66
C PRO A 35 1.95 -11.50 7.84
N GLY A 36 1.81 -10.18 7.98
CA GLY A 36 2.60 -9.23 7.22
C GLY A 36 4.09 -9.43 7.46
N ILE A 37 4.88 -9.14 6.44
CA ILE A 37 6.34 -9.30 6.48
C ILE A 37 7.04 -7.96 6.69
N ILE A 38 8.28 -8.01 7.19
CA ILE A 38 9.14 -6.84 7.32
C ILE A 38 9.89 -6.62 6.00
N ARG A 39 9.83 -5.40 5.48
CA ARG A 39 10.56 -4.94 4.30
C ARG A 39 11.57 -3.88 4.70
N TYR A 40 12.80 -4.02 4.22
CA TYR A 40 13.92 -3.15 4.60
C TYR A 40 14.25 -2.16 3.48
N ALA A 41 14.16 -0.88 3.78
CA ALA A 41 14.37 0.22 2.84
C ALA A 41 15.56 1.11 3.24
N ALA A 42 16.31 1.57 2.25
CA ALA A 42 17.42 2.52 2.41
C ALA A 42 17.44 3.56 1.28
N PRO A 43 18.08 4.74 1.49
CA PRO A 43 18.26 5.73 0.43
C PRO A 43 18.95 5.17 -0.81
N THR A 44 19.89 4.25 -0.58
CA THR A 44 20.64 3.56 -1.63
C THR A 44 20.39 2.05 -1.50
N PRO A 45 19.84 1.39 -2.53
CA PRO A 45 19.71 -0.06 -2.56
C PRO A 45 21.06 -0.78 -2.41
N GLN A 46 21.05 -1.95 -1.78
CA GLN A 46 22.26 -2.76 -1.58
C GLN A 46 21.95 -4.26 -1.73
N GLY A 47 22.99 -5.05 -1.96
CA GLY A 47 22.87 -6.50 -2.11
C GLY A 47 21.94 -6.88 -3.26
N MET A 48 21.01 -7.80 -3.00
CA MET A 48 20.03 -8.25 -3.99
C MET A 48 18.91 -7.24 -4.29
N ASN A 49 18.82 -6.13 -3.55
CA ASN A 49 17.77 -5.11 -3.74
C ASN A 49 16.34 -5.70 -3.71
N ASN A 50 16.07 -6.64 -2.80
CA ASN A 50 14.79 -7.35 -2.70
C ASN A 50 14.02 -7.04 -1.40
N CYS A 51 14.49 -6.05 -0.63
CA CYS A 51 13.88 -5.59 0.61
C CYS A 51 13.85 -6.64 1.75
N SER A 52 14.57 -7.76 1.65
CA SER A 52 14.41 -8.89 2.59
C SER A 52 15.19 -8.77 3.89
N SER A 53 16.21 -7.91 3.94
CA SER A 53 17.06 -7.70 5.12
C SER A 53 17.86 -6.41 5.01
N TRP A 54 18.54 -6.02 6.09
CA TRP A 54 19.49 -4.91 6.06
C TRP A 54 20.66 -5.09 5.08
N ALA A 55 21.02 -6.33 4.73
CA ALA A 55 22.03 -6.62 3.72
C ALA A 55 21.48 -6.54 2.28
N ASN A 56 20.16 -6.70 2.12
CA ASN A 56 19.46 -6.71 0.82
C ASN A 56 18.40 -5.61 0.75
N VAL A 57 18.74 -4.42 1.23
CA VAL A 57 17.82 -3.26 1.24
C VAL A 57 17.46 -2.81 -0.17
N CYS A 58 16.21 -2.40 -0.33
CA CYS A 58 15.74 -1.75 -1.54
C CYS A 58 15.43 -0.27 -1.31
N SER A 59 14.99 0.46 -2.33
CA SER A 59 14.50 1.82 -2.15
C SER A 59 13.14 1.82 -1.44
N LEU A 60 12.81 2.91 -0.73
CA LEU A 60 11.48 3.07 -0.12
C LEU A 60 10.34 2.98 -1.17
N GLN A 61 10.56 3.52 -2.37
CA GLN A 61 9.59 3.41 -3.46
C GLN A 61 9.34 1.94 -3.85
N ALA A 62 10.40 1.14 -3.95
CA ALA A 62 10.28 -0.28 -4.27
C ALA A 62 9.55 -1.04 -3.14
N ALA A 63 9.90 -0.79 -1.88
CA ALA A 63 9.23 -1.38 -0.73
C ALA A 63 7.72 -1.06 -0.71
N LEU A 64 7.35 0.21 -0.89
CA LEU A 64 5.95 0.64 -0.97
C LEU A 64 5.22 0.00 -2.15
N THR A 65 5.89 -0.20 -3.28
CA THR A 65 5.29 -0.83 -4.48
C THR A 65 4.86 -2.26 -4.22
N ILE A 66 5.69 -3.05 -3.53
CA ILE A 66 5.44 -4.48 -3.27
C ILE A 66 4.71 -4.77 -1.96
N ALA A 67 4.63 -3.79 -1.05
CA ALA A 67 3.97 -3.98 0.24
C ALA A 67 2.45 -4.21 0.12
N THR A 68 1.94 -5.06 0.99
CA THR A 68 0.52 -5.40 1.12
C THR A 68 0.05 -5.14 2.56
N SER A 69 -1.26 -5.00 2.76
CA SER A 69 -1.84 -4.78 4.09
C SER A 69 -1.33 -5.82 5.09
N GLY A 70 -0.87 -5.37 6.25
CA GLY A 70 -0.18 -6.15 7.27
C GLY A 70 1.33 -5.93 7.30
N ASP A 71 1.96 -5.57 6.18
CA ASP A 71 3.41 -5.41 6.12
C ASP A 71 3.94 -4.24 6.95
N GLU A 72 5.17 -4.39 7.45
CA GLU A 72 5.96 -3.29 7.99
C GLU A 72 7.09 -2.94 7.03
N ILE A 73 7.31 -1.64 6.81
CA ILE A 73 8.48 -1.14 6.08
C ILE A 73 9.40 -0.44 7.10
N TRP A 74 10.57 -1.03 7.32
CA TRP A 74 11.63 -0.49 8.17
C TRP A 74 12.61 0.32 7.33
N VAL A 75 12.68 1.62 7.63
CA VAL A 75 13.37 2.61 6.82
C VAL A 75 14.63 3.08 7.52
N LYS A 76 15.78 2.80 6.89
CA LYS A 76 17.09 3.28 7.34
C LYS A 76 17.14 4.81 7.31
N LYS A 77 17.92 5.41 8.22
CA LYS A 77 18.18 6.85 8.24
C LYS A 77 18.67 7.40 6.91
N GLY A 78 18.47 8.69 6.71
CA GLY A 78 18.86 9.44 5.52
C GLY A 78 17.67 9.90 4.68
N VAL A 79 17.98 10.48 3.53
CA VAL A 79 17.01 11.10 2.61
C VAL A 79 16.54 10.10 1.56
N HIS A 80 15.26 9.79 1.57
CA HIS A 80 14.60 8.90 0.61
C HIS A 80 13.83 9.73 -0.41
N LYS A 81 14.08 9.47 -1.69
CA LYS A 81 13.38 10.12 -2.80
C LYS A 81 12.51 9.10 -3.53
N PRO A 82 11.34 9.50 -4.06
CA PRO A 82 10.44 8.59 -4.77
C PRO A 82 11.02 8.13 -6.11
N THR A 83 12.06 8.82 -6.60
CA THR A 83 12.80 8.47 -7.81
C THR A 83 14.22 9.01 -7.74
N LEU A 84 15.11 8.46 -8.57
CA LEU A 84 16.45 8.99 -8.84
C LEU A 84 16.48 9.86 -10.10
N ASP A 85 15.38 9.90 -10.86
CA ASP A 85 15.28 10.68 -12.09
C ASP A 85 14.80 12.11 -11.74
N PRO A 86 15.65 13.13 -11.86
CA PRO A 86 15.31 14.51 -11.49
C PRO A 86 14.23 15.12 -12.39
N THR A 87 13.92 14.49 -13.53
CA THR A 87 12.90 14.99 -14.47
C THR A 87 11.50 14.46 -14.19
N LYS A 88 11.38 13.40 -13.36
CA LYS A 88 10.10 12.76 -13.03
C LYS A 88 9.33 13.50 -11.95
N ARG A 89 8.84 14.69 -12.28
CA ARG A 89 8.09 15.58 -11.37
C ARG A 89 6.80 14.99 -10.79
N THR A 90 6.26 13.92 -11.39
CA THR A 90 5.08 13.21 -10.88
C THR A 90 5.42 12.10 -9.89
N ALA A 91 6.71 11.80 -9.66
CA ALA A 91 7.12 10.78 -8.71
C ALA A 91 6.74 11.19 -7.29
N SER A 92 6.09 10.29 -6.58
CA SER A 92 5.62 10.50 -5.20
C SER A 92 5.61 9.16 -4.45
N PHE A 93 5.70 9.25 -3.12
CA PHE A 93 5.46 8.10 -2.26
C PHE A 93 3.96 7.94 -2.02
N THR A 94 3.39 6.83 -2.50
CA THR A 94 2.00 6.48 -2.19
C THR A 94 1.98 5.53 -0.99
N LEU A 95 1.45 6.02 0.13
CA LEU A 95 1.20 5.18 1.31
C LEU A 95 0.01 4.26 1.03
N LYS A 96 0.07 3.04 1.57
CA LYS A 96 -0.96 2.01 1.39
C LYS A 96 -1.67 1.73 2.70
N ASP A 97 -2.98 1.60 2.64
CA ASP A 97 -3.79 1.21 3.80
C ASP A 97 -3.32 -0.14 4.36
N GLY A 98 -3.18 -0.20 5.68
CA GLY A 98 -2.69 -1.39 6.39
C GLY A 98 -1.19 -1.65 6.27
N VAL A 99 -0.40 -0.81 5.58
CA VAL A 99 1.07 -0.91 5.56
C VAL A 99 1.65 0.06 6.59
N ALA A 100 2.41 -0.47 7.55
CA ALA A 100 3.09 0.35 8.55
C ALA A 100 4.44 0.84 8.02
N LEU A 101 4.75 2.12 8.24
CA LEU A 101 6.02 2.73 7.81
C LEU A 101 6.78 3.29 9.00
N TYR A 102 8.03 2.86 9.16
CA TYR A 102 8.82 3.10 10.36
C TYR A 102 10.24 3.58 10.01
N GLY A 103 10.55 4.86 10.22
CA GLY A 103 11.92 5.41 10.14
C GLY A 103 12.68 5.38 11.46
N GLY A 104 13.96 5.76 11.51
CA GLY A 104 14.72 5.71 12.78
C GLY A 104 15.66 4.51 12.94
N PHE A 105 15.91 3.77 11.85
CA PHE A 105 16.82 2.62 11.86
C PHE A 105 18.22 3.01 11.38
N ALA A 106 19.26 2.55 12.06
CA ALA A 106 20.65 2.61 11.63
C ALA A 106 20.97 1.56 10.54
N GLY A 107 20.16 0.50 10.44
CA GLY A 107 20.32 -0.57 9.46
C GLY A 107 21.00 -1.81 10.00
N THR A 108 20.87 -2.05 11.31
CA THR A 108 21.42 -3.23 12.01
C THR A 108 20.42 -3.84 12.99
N GLU A 109 19.27 -3.23 13.15
CA GLU A 109 18.27 -3.59 14.15
C GLU A 109 17.58 -4.91 13.82
N THR A 110 17.27 -5.67 14.85
CA THR A 110 16.55 -6.94 14.76
C THR A 110 15.13 -6.86 15.33
N SER A 111 14.77 -5.75 15.96
CA SER A 111 13.42 -5.48 16.46
C SER A 111 13.00 -4.03 16.22
N ARG A 112 11.68 -3.81 16.10
CA ARG A 112 11.12 -2.46 15.85
C ARG A 112 11.44 -1.48 16.97
N ASP A 113 11.52 -1.95 18.21
CA ASP A 113 11.72 -1.08 19.38
C ASP A 113 13.17 -0.60 19.54
N GLN A 114 14.11 -1.13 18.73
CA GLN A 114 15.50 -0.64 18.68
C GLN A 114 15.65 0.66 17.87
N ARG A 115 14.57 1.17 17.28
CA ARG A 115 14.59 2.44 16.54
C ARG A 115 14.95 3.61 17.44
N ASP A 116 15.82 4.46 16.93
CA ASP A 116 16.08 5.77 17.49
C ASP A 116 15.78 6.83 16.43
N TRP A 117 14.53 7.30 16.39
CA TRP A 117 14.09 8.30 15.43
C TRP A 117 14.69 9.70 15.67
N ARG A 118 15.33 9.93 16.83
CA ARG A 118 16.05 11.18 17.11
C ARG A 118 17.46 11.13 16.54
N ALA A 119 18.18 10.02 16.73
CA ALA A 119 19.55 9.87 16.24
C ALA A 119 19.64 9.41 14.77
N ASN A 120 18.65 8.65 14.31
CA ASN A 120 18.62 8.04 12.97
C ASN A 120 17.52 8.66 12.11
N VAL A 121 17.56 9.97 11.92
CA VAL A 121 16.53 10.73 11.18
C VAL A 121 16.30 10.15 9.79
N THR A 122 15.03 9.85 9.47
CA THR A 122 14.56 9.43 8.15
C THR A 122 13.79 10.57 7.52
N VAL A 123 14.21 11.03 6.35
CA VAL A 123 13.57 12.12 5.62
C VAL A 123 12.98 11.57 4.34
N LEU A 124 11.70 11.80 4.10
CA LEU A 124 11.07 11.58 2.80
C LEU A 124 11.09 12.91 2.07
N SER A 125 11.82 13.00 0.96
CA SER A 125 12.00 14.23 0.22
C SER A 125 11.41 14.15 -1.18
N GLY A 126 10.71 15.22 -1.56
CA GLY A 126 10.24 15.47 -2.92
C GLY A 126 11.25 16.28 -3.76
N ASP A 127 12.35 16.75 -3.19
CA ASP A 127 13.44 17.43 -3.90
C ASP A 127 14.21 16.41 -4.75
N ILE A 128 13.65 16.04 -5.91
CA ILE A 128 14.20 15.00 -6.79
C ILE A 128 15.41 15.49 -7.59
N ASP A 129 15.55 16.80 -7.79
CA ASP A 129 16.64 17.42 -8.56
C ASP A 129 17.76 18.03 -7.70
N ASN A 130 17.66 17.94 -6.36
CA ASN A 130 18.67 18.43 -5.41
C ASN A 130 18.85 19.95 -5.48
N ASN A 131 17.76 20.69 -5.72
CA ASN A 131 17.81 22.14 -5.87
C ASN A 131 17.40 22.89 -4.58
N ASP A 132 16.95 22.17 -3.55
CA ASP A 132 16.57 22.75 -2.26
C ASP A 132 17.77 22.84 -1.30
N THR A 133 17.77 23.88 -0.47
CA THR A 133 18.72 23.97 0.65
C THR A 133 18.18 23.16 1.82
N THR A 134 19.03 22.29 2.37
CA THR A 134 18.66 21.39 3.47
C THR A 134 19.54 21.60 4.71
N ASP A 135 19.04 21.15 5.87
CA ASP A 135 19.81 21.03 7.09
C ASP A 135 20.74 19.78 7.06
N VAL A 136 21.45 19.53 8.17
CA VAL A 136 22.37 18.39 8.29
C VAL A 136 21.71 17.02 8.13
N ASN A 137 20.39 16.91 8.36
CA ASN A 137 19.63 15.69 8.22
C ASN A 137 18.96 15.57 6.84
N GLY A 138 19.10 16.58 5.98
CA GLY A 138 18.47 16.63 4.67
C GLY A 138 17.03 17.16 4.70
N VAL A 139 16.59 17.80 5.79
CA VAL A 139 15.28 18.48 5.88
C VAL A 139 15.39 19.85 5.22
N VAL A 140 14.47 20.18 4.32
CA VAL A 140 14.46 21.48 3.62
C VAL A 140 14.28 22.62 4.62
N ASN A 141 15.24 23.55 4.64
CA ASN A 141 15.27 24.66 5.60
C ASN A 141 14.65 25.96 5.05
N ASN A 142 14.50 26.07 3.73
CA ASN A 142 13.81 27.17 3.07
C ASN A 142 13.35 26.75 1.66
N PRO A 143 12.05 26.48 1.44
CA PRO A 143 11.53 26.12 0.12
C PRO A 143 11.44 27.31 -0.87
N TYR A 144 11.75 28.55 -0.44
CA TYR A 144 11.67 29.74 -1.27
C TYR A 144 12.95 30.57 -1.17
N ARG A 145 13.95 30.24 -1.99
CA ARG A 145 14.97 31.22 -2.40
C ARG A 145 14.90 31.47 -3.91
N HIS A 146 13.71 31.82 -4.39
CA HIS A 146 13.63 32.72 -5.55
C HIS A 146 14.04 34.10 -5.07
N ARG A 147 15.34 34.36 -5.16
CA ARG A 147 15.93 35.68 -5.01
C ARG A 147 15.28 36.60 -6.06
N TRP A 148 14.30 37.41 -5.67
CA TRP A 148 13.82 38.53 -6.49
C TRP A 148 14.75 39.75 -6.34
N GLU A 149 16.06 39.54 -6.50
CA GLU A 149 17.03 40.63 -6.58
C GLU A 149 17.78 40.55 -7.91
N GLN A 150 17.34 41.45 -8.80
CA GLN A 150 18.02 42.06 -9.96
C GLN A 150 18.17 41.21 -11.22
#